data_AF-A0AAX0LZJ6-F1
#
_entry.id   AF-A0AAX0LZJ6-F1
#
_cell.length_a   1.000
_cell.length_b   1.000
_cell.length_c   1.000
_cell.angle_alpha   90.00
_cell.angle_beta   90.00
_cell.angle_gamma   90.00
#
_symmetry.space_group_name_H-M   'P 1'
#
loop_
_entity.id
_entity.type
_entity.pdbx_description
1 polymer ?
#
loop_
_entity_poly.entity_id
_entity_poly.type
_entity_poly.pdbx_seq_one_letter_code
_entity_poly.pdbx_strand_id
1 'polypeptide(L)'
;MKKKSENAASAGVDTNIWSPIIRGVIVIVLGVGSFILWAVQAPLDAGVVADGTVTVSSNRKTIQHLSGGRVTDIFIKEGELVKKNQVLVRLDKMQLEMRFSALNAQYISAKSIEDRLLAERDGLDAIVFNTTLTQQLSGNKRLAEVRNLQAKLFDTRRKTVQDELSMIQETLDGLVGQTDNLNKIKGYRDHQFSLINRELGAIRALSEKNYYPKAQLLVLEREAAEISGSVSEDILNIAKLKSQQNELKIKAYQVRHQYLREVESELTENQKEVAMLEDELVSTRHELDNTEIRSPINGIVLDVKVSTVGGVIQPGEHLMDIVAAGQPMQIDAKIPVHAIDKLVPGLTVDVLFPALNHALLPSVPARVLTISADRLIDEATQQPYYLAEVQVSAEGARLLGDYKIKAGMPASVTIKTGERTLMSYLFKPLIARLELAFKEY
;
A
#
# COMPACT_ATOMS: atom_id res chain seq x y z
N MET A 1 111.37 -25.34 70.07
CA MET A 1 111.42 -25.20 71.54
C MET A 1 110.05 -24.73 72.05
N LYS A 2 109.50 -25.47 73.04
CA LYS A 2 108.45 -25.14 74.04
C LYS A 2 106.95 -24.99 73.67
N LYS A 3 106.17 -25.84 74.38
CA LYS A 3 104.72 -25.98 74.63
C LYS A 3 104.02 -24.79 75.31
N LYS A 4 102.68 -24.71 75.16
CA LYS A 4 101.58 -24.61 76.18
C LYS A 4 100.25 -24.33 75.43
N SER A 5 99.18 -25.15 75.41
CA SER A 5 98.17 -25.58 76.42
C SER A 5 97.38 -24.46 77.11
N GLU A 6 96.08 -24.27 76.78
CA GLU A 6 94.89 -24.56 77.63
C GLU A 6 93.60 -23.74 77.32
N ASN A 7 92.48 -24.49 77.28
CA ASN A 7 91.14 -24.30 77.87
C ASN A 7 90.05 -23.33 77.33
N ALA A 8 88.82 -23.86 77.45
CA ALA A 8 87.54 -23.45 76.91
C ALA A 8 86.67 -22.60 77.87
N ALA A 9 85.64 -21.93 77.34
CA ALA A 9 84.48 -21.45 78.11
C ALA A 9 83.19 -21.42 77.27
N SER A 10 82.10 -21.91 77.88
CA SER A 10 80.75 -22.15 77.37
C SER A 10 79.84 -20.91 77.34
N ALA A 11 78.97 -20.78 76.33
CA ALA A 11 77.90 -19.77 76.26
C ALA A 11 76.51 -20.41 76.52
N GLY A 12 75.73 -19.79 77.42
CA GLY A 12 74.35 -20.18 77.74
C GLY A 12 73.33 -19.67 76.73
N VAL A 13 72.27 -20.46 76.49
CA VAL A 13 71.22 -20.21 75.48
C VAL A 13 69.97 -19.63 76.14
N ASP A 14 69.43 -18.57 75.54
CA ASP A 14 68.22 -17.83 75.94
C ASP A 14 66.94 -18.59 75.52
N THR A 15 66.00 -18.83 76.44
CA THR A 15 64.86 -19.77 76.28
C THR A 15 63.48 -19.10 76.11
N ASN A 16 63.41 -17.87 75.60
CA ASN A 16 62.12 -17.19 75.39
C ASN A 16 61.49 -17.48 74.00
N ILE A 17 60.56 -18.43 73.97
CA ILE A 17 59.91 -19.00 72.78
C ILE A 17 58.71 -18.20 72.25
N TRP A 18 58.17 -17.24 73.00
CA TRP A 18 56.92 -16.54 72.66
C TRP A 18 57.07 -15.50 71.53
N SER A 19 58.22 -14.81 71.46
CA SER A 19 58.53 -13.79 70.44
C SER A 19 58.56 -14.33 69.00
N PRO A 20 59.24 -15.47 68.69
CA PRO A 20 59.22 -16.03 67.34
C PRO A 20 57.84 -16.61 66.95
N ILE A 21 57.06 -17.14 67.91
CA ILE A 21 55.71 -17.66 67.63
C ILE A 21 54.76 -16.54 67.19
N ILE A 22 54.73 -15.41 67.89
CA ILE A 22 53.83 -14.29 67.54
C ILE A 22 54.21 -13.71 66.18
N ARG A 23 55.51 -13.59 65.86
CA ARG A 23 55.98 -13.17 64.54
C ARG A 23 55.59 -14.18 63.45
N GLY A 24 55.67 -15.48 63.74
CA GLY A 24 55.21 -16.54 62.85
C GLY A 24 53.70 -16.45 62.57
N VAL A 25 52.88 -16.23 63.61
CA VAL A 25 51.42 -16.07 63.46
C VAL A 25 51.07 -14.83 62.63
N ILE A 26 51.75 -13.70 62.84
CA ILE A 26 51.51 -12.48 62.04
C ILE A 26 51.84 -12.71 60.56
N VAL A 27 52.96 -13.39 60.25
CA VAL A 27 53.33 -13.73 58.87
C VAL A 27 52.31 -14.65 58.22
N ILE A 28 51.80 -15.64 58.96
CA ILE A 28 50.74 -16.54 58.48
C ILE A 28 49.44 -15.76 58.22
N VAL A 29 49.00 -14.92 59.16
CA VAL A 29 47.75 -14.16 59.02
C VAL A 29 47.85 -13.16 57.87
N LEU A 30 48.98 -12.48 57.71
CA LEU A 30 49.20 -11.59 56.56
C LEU A 30 49.29 -12.35 55.25
N GLY A 31 50.00 -13.49 55.20
CA GLY A 31 50.14 -14.29 53.98
C GLY A 31 48.82 -14.93 53.54
N VAL A 32 48.11 -15.55 54.48
CA VAL A 32 46.80 -16.17 54.21
C VAL A 32 45.74 -15.09 53.95
N GLY A 33 45.74 -14.00 54.73
CA GLY A 33 44.81 -12.89 54.56
C GLY A 33 44.97 -12.18 53.21
N SER A 34 46.21 -11.94 52.77
CA SER A 34 46.48 -11.35 51.44
C SER A 34 46.15 -12.32 50.30
N PHE A 35 46.40 -13.62 50.46
CA PHE A 35 45.99 -14.62 49.48
C PHE A 35 44.46 -14.73 49.36
N ILE A 36 43.72 -14.72 50.48
CA ILE A 36 42.24 -14.73 50.45
C ILE A 36 41.71 -13.44 49.83
N LEU A 37 42.26 -12.28 50.19
CA LEU A 37 41.85 -11.00 49.61
C LEU A 37 42.07 -10.96 48.10
N TRP A 38 43.19 -11.52 47.62
CA TRP A 38 43.47 -11.69 46.20
C TRP A 38 42.52 -12.72 45.55
N ALA A 39 42.27 -13.87 46.18
CA ALA A 39 41.38 -14.92 45.66
C ALA A 39 39.91 -14.47 45.53
N VAL A 40 39.49 -13.49 46.32
CA VAL A 40 38.16 -12.86 46.22
C VAL A 40 38.13 -11.76 45.16
N GLN A 41 39.23 -11.06 44.89
CA GLN A 41 39.27 -9.96 43.92
C GLN A 41 39.74 -10.36 42.53
N ALA A 42 40.44 -11.49 42.36
CA ALA A 42 40.95 -11.92 41.07
C ALA A 42 39.83 -12.52 40.20
N PRO A 43 39.45 -11.88 39.08
CA PRO A 43 38.53 -12.47 38.12
C PRO A 43 39.24 -13.58 37.32
N LEU A 44 38.62 -14.75 37.27
CA LEU A 44 38.94 -15.85 36.37
C LEU A 44 37.87 -15.88 35.27
N ASP A 45 38.31 -15.75 34.02
CA ASP A 45 37.43 -15.79 32.86
C ASP A 45 36.86 -17.20 32.67
N ALA A 46 35.53 -17.32 32.64
CA ALA A 46 34.85 -18.57 32.32
C ALA A 46 34.41 -18.59 30.85
N GLY A 47 35.14 -19.34 30.02
CA GLY A 47 34.84 -19.53 28.60
C GLY A 47 34.18 -20.87 28.29
N VAL A 48 33.25 -20.89 27.33
CA VAL A 48 32.80 -22.12 26.66
C VAL A 48 33.38 -22.11 25.25
N VAL A 49 34.14 -23.15 24.91
CA VAL A 49 34.69 -23.34 23.56
C VAL A 49 33.71 -24.14 22.74
N ALA A 50 33.42 -23.67 21.53
CA ALA A 50 32.55 -24.33 20.58
C ALA A 50 33.24 -24.40 19.21
N ASP A 51 33.05 -25.53 18.54
CA ASP A 51 33.47 -25.69 17.15
C ASP A 51 32.50 -24.93 16.26
N GLY A 52 33.04 -24.14 15.33
CA GLY A 52 32.25 -23.38 14.39
C GLY A 52 32.75 -23.48 12.96
N THR A 53 31.87 -23.09 12.05
CA THR A 53 32.16 -23.04 10.61
C THR A 53 31.76 -21.69 10.07
N VAL A 54 32.61 -21.09 9.25
CA VAL A 54 32.30 -19.82 8.60
C VAL A 54 31.20 -20.04 7.58
N THR A 55 30.08 -19.36 7.76
CA THR A 55 28.94 -19.35 6.85
C THR A 55 28.77 -17.94 6.26
N VAL A 56 28.26 -17.88 5.05
CA VAL A 56 27.81 -16.60 4.50
C VAL A 56 26.34 -16.48 4.87
N SER A 57 25.92 -15.31 5.37
CA SER A 57 24.50 -15.07 5.59
C SER A 57 23.74 -15.37 4.30
N SER A 58 22.96 -16.45 4.30
CA SER A 58 22.27 -16.92 3.11
C SER A 58 21.04 -16.04 2.86
N ASN A 59 21.27 -14.85 2.33
CA ASN A 59 20.21 -13.99 1.82
C ASN A 59 20.03 -14.23 0.32
N ARG A 60 19.78 -15.50 -0.04
CA ARG A 60 19.44 -15.95 -1.39
C ARG A 60 18.02 -15.48 -1.71
N LYS A 61 17.85 -14.74 -2.80
CA LYS A 61 16.54 -14.32 -3.32
C LYS A 61 16.23 -15.07 -4.60
N THR A 62 15.21 -15.90 -4.54
CA THR A 62 14.72 -16.68 -5.67
C THR A 62 13.84 -15.81 -6.57
N ILE A 63 14.18 -15.75 -7.85
CA ILE A 63 13.43 -15.03 -8.88
C ILE A 63 12.49 -16.01 -9.56
N GLN A 64 11.20 -15.66 -9.55
CA GLN A 64 10.10 -16.40 -10.16
C GLN A 64 9.24 -15.43 -10.96
N HIS A 65 8.51 -15.93 -11.96
CA HIS A 65 7.57 -15.12 -12.73
C HIS A 65 6.13 -15.64 -12.56
N LEU A 66 5.21 -14.77 -12.14
CA LEU A 66 3.86 -15.18 -11.74
C LEU A 66 3.04 -15.73 -12.92
N SER A 67 3.09 -15.08 -14.07
CA SER A 67 2.20 -15.36 -15.23
C SER A 67 2.85 -16.18 -16.35
N GLY A 68 4.17 -16.42 -16.27
CA GLY A 68 4.92 -17.02 -17.37
C GLY A 68 5.01 -16.16 -18.64
N GLY A 69 5.48 -16.75 -19.75
CA GLY A 69 5.59 -16.07 -21.05
C GLY A 69 6.73 -16.57 -21.91
N ARG A 70 6.77 -16.13 -23.19
CA ARG A 70 7.84 -16.47 -24.12
C ARG A 70 9.03 -15.53 -23.92
N VAL A 71 10.23 -16.07 -23.74
CA VAL A 71 11.46 -15.29 -23.55
C VAL A 71 11.90 -14.67 -24.88
N THR A 72 12.12 -13.36 -24.90
CA THR A 72 12.63 -12.61 -26.06
C THR A 72 14.10 -12.30 -25.93
N ASP A 73 14.54 -11.85 -24.76
CA ASP A 73 15.94 -11.51 -24.49
C ASP A 73 16.37 -12.02 -23.10
N ILE A 74 17.62 -12.49 -22.99
CA ILE A 74 18.27 -12.82 -21.71
C ILE A 74 19.51 -11.93 -21.60
N PHE A 75 19.55 -11.08 -20.58
CA PHE A 75 20.60 -10.05 -20.41
C PHE A 75 21.71 -10.45 -19.45
N ILE A 76 21.60 -11.62 -18.81
CA ILE A 76 22.53 -12.07 -17.78
C ILE A 76 23.16 -13.42 -18.11
N LYS A 77 24.28 -13.69 -17.46
CA LYS A 77 24.92 -15.01 -17.42
C LYS A 77 25.09 -15.48 -15.98
N GLU A 78 25.19 -16.79 -15.80
CA GLU A 78 25.49 -17.36 -14.49
C GLU A 78 26.85 -16.85 -13.96
N GLY A 79 26.89 -16.47 -12.68
CA GLY A 79 28.07 -15.87 -12.04
C GLY A 79 28.24 -14.36 -12.27
N GLU A 80 27.35 -13.72 -13.02
CA GLU A 80 27.43 -12.27 -13.29
C GLU A 80 26.94 -11.43 -12.09
N LEU A 81 27.57 -10.27 -11.88
CA LEU A 81 27.17 -9.27 -10.90
C LEU A 81 26.04 -8.40 -11.45
N VAL A 82 24.92 -8.35 -10.75
CA VAL A 82 23.74 -7.56 -11.11
C VAL A 82 23.42 -6.49 -10.07
N LYS A 83 22.87 -5.38 -10.55
CA LYS A 83 22.38 -4.29 -9.69
C LYS A 83 20.88 -4.45 -9.44
N LYS A 84 20.40 -3.86 -8.34
CA LYS A 84 18.98 -3.72 -8.05
C LYS A 84 18.28 -2.99 -9.21
N ASN A 85 17.12 -3.48 -9.60
CA ASN A 85 16.29 -3.05 -10.73
C ASN A 85 16.92 -3.27 -12.13
N GLN A 86 18.07 -3.93 -12.25
CA GLN A 86 18.62 -4.34 -13.53
C GLN A 86 17.72 -5.40 -14.18
N VAL A 87 17.42 -5.24 -15.47
CA VAL A 87 16.67 -6.23 -16.26
C VAL A 87 17.53 -7.48 -16.45
N LEU A 88 16.94 -8.63 -16.15
CA LEU A 88 17.59 -9.94 -16.22
C LEU A 88 17.09 -10.71 -17.45
N VAL A 89 15.77 -10.75 -17.62
CA VAL A 89 15.07 -11.45 -18.70
C VAL A 89 13.94 -10.56 -19.18
N ARG A 90 13.71 -10.55 -20.49
CA ARG A 90 12.53 -9.92 -21.10
C ARG A 90 11.66 -10.98 -21.75
N LEU A 91 10.36 -10.83 -21.54
CA LEU A 91 9.32 -11.64 -22.14
C LEU A 91 8.72 -10.94 -23.36
N ASP A 92 8.00 -11.69 -24.18
CA ASP A 92 7.24 -11.14 -25.30
C ASP A 92 6.11 -10.27 -24.79
N LYS A 93 6.24 -8.96 -25.04
CA LYS A 93 5.27 -7.94 -24.65
C LYS A 93 4.27 -7.60 -25.74
N MET A 94 4.43 -8.10 -26.97
CA MET A 94 3.65 -7.63 -28.12
C MET A 94 2.15 -7.82 -27.92
N GLN A 95 1.72 -8.97 -27.41
CA GLN A 95 0.31 -9.25 -27.16
C GLN A 95 -0.29 -8.33 -26.08
N LEU A 96 0.47 -8.08 -25.01
CA LEU A 96 0.07 -7.19 -23.91
C LEU A 96 0.04 -5.73 -24.34
N GLU A 97 1.00 -5.28 -25.16
CA GLU A 97 1.00 -3.92 -25.74
C GLU A 97 -0.21 -3.70 -26.66
N MET A 98 -0.56 -4.69 -27.48
CA MET A 98 -1.75 -4.61 -28.34
C MET A 98 -3.04 -4.56 -27.51
N ARG A 99 -3.14 -5.38 -26.45
CA ARG A 99 -4.28 -5.34 -25.52
C ARG A 99 -4.38 -3.99 -24.82
N PHE A 100 -3.27 -3.51 -24.25
CA PHE A 100 -3.21 -2.20 -23.60
C PHE A 100 -3.61 -1.07 -24.55
N SER A 101 -3.10 -1.09 -25.79
CA SER A 101 -3.47 -0.09 -26.80
C SER A 101 -4.95 -0.14 -27.18
N ALA A 102 -5.56 -1.32 -27.24
CA ALA A 102 -6.98 -1.49 -27.52
C ALA A 102 -7.84 -0.96 -26.36
N LEU A 103 -7.52 -1.35 -25.12
CA LEU A 103 -8.20 -0.88 -23.91
C LEU A 103 -8.07 0.64 -23.76
N ASN A 104 -6.89 1.19 -24.02
CA ASN A 104 -6.67 2.63 -23.92
C ASN A 104 -7.49 3.40 -24.98
N ALA A 105 -7.67 2.82 -26.17
CA ALA A 105 -8.53 3.41 -27.19
C ALA A 105 -10.01 3.42 -26.77
N GLN A 106 -10.48 2.33 -26.14
CA GLN A 106 -11.84 2.25 -25.59
C GLN A 106 -12.01 3.25 -24.44
N TYR A 107 -11.05 3.33 -23.53
CA TYR A 107 -11.05 4.28 -22.41
C TYR A 107 -11.12 5.74 -22.89
N ILE A 108 -10.32 6.12 -23.88
CA ILE A 108 -10.37 7.46 -24.48
C ILE A 108 -11.78 7.77 -25.02
N SER A 109 -12.41 6.79 -25.67
CA SER A 109 -13.78 6.92 -26.19
C SER A 109 -14.80 7.10 -25.06
N ALA A 110 -14.81 6.19 -24.09
CA ALA A 110 -15.73 6.20 -22.96
C ALA A 110 -15.57 7.47 -22.12
N LYS A 111 -14.35 7.93 -21.88
CA LYS A 111 -14.10 9.19 -21.14
C LYS A 111 -14.59 10.42 -21.91
N SER A 112 -14.43 10.44 -23.22
CA SER A 112 -14.94 11.55 -24.05
C SER A 112 -16.48 11.56 -24.10
N ILE A 113 -17.12 10.40 -24.05
CA ILE A 113 -18.58 10.27 -23.91
C ILE A 113 -19.01 10.77 -22.53
N GLU A 114 -18.28 10.43 -21.47
CA GLU A 114 -18.54 10.93 -20.11
C GLU A 114 -18.49 12.45 -20.06
N ASP A 115 -17.43 13.06 -20.61
CA ASP A 115 -17.26 14.51 -20.65
C ASP A 115 -18.45 15.20 -21.37
N ARG A 116 -18.93 14.62 -22.49
CA ARG A 116 -20.14 15.09 -23.19
C ARG A 116 -21.37 14.99 -22.29
N LEU A 117 -21.61 13.83 -21.70
CA LEU A 117 -22.82 13.58 -20.90
C LEU A 117 -22.87 14.44 -19.64
N LEU A 118 -21.72 14.71 -19.00
CA LEU A 118 -21.62 15.66 -17.90
C LEU A 118 -22.02 17.07 -18.35
N ALA A 119 -21.53 17.53 -19.50
CA ALA A 119 -21.91 18.83 -20.06
C ALA A 119 -23.42 18.91 -20.39
N GLU A 120 -24.01 17.83 -20.91
CA GLU A 120 -25.45 17.75 -21.21
C GLU A 120 -26.31 17.77 -19.95
N ARG A 121 -25.94 17.00 -18.93
CA ARG A 121 -26.63 16.96 -17.62
C ARG A 121 -26.60 18.32 -16.95
N ASP A 122 -25.44 18.97 -16.97
CA ASP A 122 -25.20 20.25 -16.30
C ASP A 122 -25.69 21.44 -17.13
N GLY A 123 -26.13 21.21 -18.37
CA GLY A 123 -26.67 22.23 -19.26
C GLY A 123 -25.66 23.26 -19.73
N LEU A 124 -24.41 22.85 -19.94
CA LEU A 124 -23.31 23.72 -20.38
C LEU A 124 -23.43 24.09 -21.87
N ASP A 125 -22.76 25.16 -22.29
CA ASP A 125 -22.72 25.58 -23.71
C ASP A 125 -21.70 24.80 -24.55
N ALA A 126 -20.72 24.18 -23.90
CA ALA A 126 -19.65 23.42 -24.53
C ALA A 126 -19.16 22.29 -23.62
N ILE A 127 -18.57 21.26 -24.25
CA ILE A 127 -17.98 20.12 -23.54
C ILE A 127 -16.68 20.57 -22.85
N VAL A 128 -16.56 20.27 -21.56
CA VAL A 128 -15.32 20.46 -20.80
C VAL A 128 -14.57 19.14 -20.75
N PHE A 129 -13.60 18.96 -21.65
CA PHE A 129 -12.80 17.74 -21.70
C PHE A 129 -11.80 17.66 -20.55
N ASN A 130 -11.59 16.45 -20.03
CA ASN A 130 -10.65 16.21 -18.94
C ASN A 130 -9.21 16.70 -19.27
N THR A 131 -8.62 17.50 -18.37
CA THR A 131 -7.30 18.12 -18.57
C THR A 131 -6.14 17.14 -18.52
N THR A 132 -6.21 16.14 -17.64
CA THR A 132 -5.17 15.10 -17.49
C THR A 132 -5.05 14.30 -18.77
N LEU A 133 -6.19 13.88 -19.32
CA LEU A 133 -6.27 13.12 -20.57
C LEU A 133 -5.81 13.97 -21.77
N THR A 134 -6.14 15.27 -21.77
CA THR A 134 -5.65 16.23 -22.78
C THR A 134 -4.13 16.36 -22.76
N GLN A 135 -3.54 16.52 -21.57
CA GLN A 135 -2.10 16.71 -21.43
C GLN A 135 -1.32 15.44 -21.80
N GLN A 136 -1.72 14.29 -21.26
CA GLN A 136 -1.04 13.01 -21.48
C GLN A 136 -1.06 12.54 -22.94
N LEU A 137 -2.12 12.89 -23.69
CA LEU A 137 -2.34 12.41 -25.06
C LEU A 137 -2.30 13.55 -26.09
N SER A 138 -1.56 14.62 -25.76
CA SER A 138 -1.30 15.74 -26.67
C SER A 138 -0.66 15.23 -27.97
N GLY A 139 -1.42 15.19 -29.07
CA GLY A 139 -0.97 14.69 -30.37
C GLY A 139 -1.51 13.32 -30.79
N ASN A 140 -2.33 12.67 -29.96
CA ASN A 140 -3.02 11.44 -30.36
C ASN A 140 -4.17 11.77 -31.34
N LYS A 141 -4.04 11.33 -32.60
CA LYS A 141 -5.05 11.55 -33.65
C LYS A 141 -6.44 11.04 -33.26
N ARG A 142 -6.51 9.89 -32.60
CA ARG A 142 -7.78 9.27 -32.19
C ARG A 142 -8.52 10.10 -31.15
N LEU A 143 -7.80 10.70 -30.20
CA LEU A 143 -8.42 11.60 -29.22
C LEU A 143 -9.07 12.80 -29.91
N ALA A 144 -8.38 13.40 -30.89
CA ALA A 144 -8.93 14.53 -31.66
C ALA A 144 -10.17 14.12 -32.47
N GLU A 145 -10.15 12.95 -33.12
CA GLU A 145 -11.29 12.41 -33.87
C GLU A 145 -12.52 12.18 -32.97
N VAL A 146 -12.32 11.51 -31.83
CA VAL A 146 -13.40 11.24 -30.87
C VAL A 146 -13.98 12.54 -30.31
N ARG A 147 -13.13 13.52 -29.95
CA ARG A 147 -13.60 14.82 -29.46
C ARG A 147 -14.45 15.57 -30.46
N ASN A 148 -14.02 15.60 -31.72
CA ASN A 148 -14.78 16.26 -32.79
C ASN A 148 -16.13 15.56 -33.00
N LEU A 149 -16.17 14.22 -32.95
CA LEU A 149 -17.40 13.46 -33.03
C LEU A 149 -18.34 13.79 -31.87
N GLN A 150 -17.85 13.77 -30.63
CA GLN A 150 -18.64 14.08 -29.44
C GLN A 150 -19.13 15.53 -29.44
N ALA A 151 -18.32 16.50 -29.87
CA ALA A 151 -18.71 17.90 -30.00
C ALA A 151 -19.85 18.08 -31.02
N LYS A 152 -19.78 17.39 -32.16
CA LYS A 152 -20.86 17.42 -33.17
C LYS A 152 -22.14 16.77 -32.65
N LEU A 153 -22.03 15.64 -31.95
CA LEU A 153 -23.17 14.96 -31.34
C LEU A 153 -23.84 15.84 -30.28
N PHE A 154 -23.04 16.46 -29.41
CA PHE A 154 -23.50 17.38 -28.38
C PHE A 154 -24.33 18.54 -28.95
N ASP A 155 -23.78 19.24 -29.96
CA ASP A 155 -24.50 20.35 -30.59
C ASP A 155 -25.79 19.89 -31.26
N THR A 156 -25.76 18.72 -31.93
CA THR A 156 -26.94 18.13 -32.56
C THR A 156 -28.02 17.78 -31.55
N ARG A 157 -27.68 17.11 -30.44
CA ARG A 157 -28.65 16.73 -29.39
C ARG A 157 -29.25 17.96 -28.72
N ARG A 158 -28.41 18.93 -28.34
CA ARG A 158 -28.88 20.19 -27.75
C ARG A 158 -29.82 20.93 -28.69
N LYS A 159 -29.45 21.04 -29.96
CA LYS A 159 -30.25 21.72 -30.97
C LYS A 159 -31.61 21.04 -31.18
N THR A 160 -31.65 19.71 -31.26
CA THR A 160 -32.92 18.96 -31.39
C THR A 160 -33.88 19.27 -30.24
N VAL A 161 -33.40 19.24 -29.00
CA VAL A 161 -34.23 19.56 -27.82
C VAL A 161 -34.69 21.02 -27.86
N GLN A 162 -33.79 21.94 -28.23
CA GLN A 162 -34.10 23.36 -28.33
C GLN A 162 -35.14 23.66 -29.43
N ASP A 163 -35.02 23.00 -30.59
CA ASP A 163 -35.94 23.14 -31.72
C ASP A 163 -37.33 22.60 -31.34
N GLU A 164 -37.40 21.46 -30.64
CA GLU A 164 -38.67 20.90 -30.13
C GLU A 164 -39.35 21.83 -29.12
N LEU A 165 -38.58 22.36 -28.15
CA LEU A 165 -39.10 23.34 -27.19
C LEU A 165 -39.56 24.63 -27.87
N SER A 166 -38.84 25.09 -28.90
CA SER A 166 -39.19 26.30 -29.65
C SER A 166 -40.50 26.11 -30.44
N MET A 167 -40.72 24.94 -31.05
CA MET A 167 -41.99 24.61 -31.72
C MET A 167 -43.17 24.57 -30.74
N ILE A 168 -42.96 24.00 -29.54
CA ILE A 168 -43.99 24.01 -28.49
C ILE A 168 -44.30 25.45 -28.05
N GLN A 169 -43.26 26.27 -27.88
CA GLN A 169 -43.40 27.67 -27.48
C GLN A 169 -44.15 28.49 -28.52
N GLU A 170 -43.83 28.36 -29.81
CA GLU A 170 -44.54 29.05 -30.89
C GLU A 170 -46.03 28.68 -30.92
N THR A 171 -46.33 27.38 -30.73
CA THR A 171 -47.71 26.91 -30.64
C THR A 171 -48.44 27.49 -29.43
N LEU A 172 -47.75 27.58 -28.29
CA LEU A 172 -48.28 28.17 -27.06
C LEU A 172 -48.60 29.66 -27.27
N ASP A 173 -47.70 30.41 -27.89
CA ASP A 173 -47.88 31.84 -28.17
C ASP A 173 -49.07 32.08 -29.11
N GLY A 174 -49.26 31.21 -30.11
CA GLY A 174 -50.45 31.19 -30.96
C GLY A 174 -51.76 31.00 -30.16
N LEU A 175 -51.80 30.05 -29.21
CA LEU A 175 -52.97 29.83 -28.35
C LEU A 175 -53.22 30.98 -27.36
N VAL A 176 -52.16 31.61 -26.87
CA VAL A 176 -52.24 32.81 -26.02
C VAL A 176 -52.88 33.95 -26.81
N GLY A 177 -52.44 34.19 -28.05
CA GLY A 177 -53.05 35.19 -28.94
C GLY A 177 -54.53 34.94 -29.21
N GLN A 178 -54.91 33.68 -29.49
CA GLN A 178 -56.33 33.31 -29.66
C GLN A 178 -57.17 33.56 -28.40
N THR A 179 -56.60 33.25 -27.23
CA THR A 179 -57.26 33.47 -25.94
C THR A 179 -57.44 34.95 -25.65
N ASP A 180 -56.44 35.78 -25.93
CA ASP A 180 -56.53 37.24 -25.80
C ASP A 180 -57.64 37.81 -26.71
N ASN A 181 -57.71 37.34 -27.96
CA ASN A 181 -58.76 37.76 -28.89
C ASN A 181 -60.17 37.37 -28.39
N LEU A 182 -60.36 36.14 -27.89
CA LEU A 182 -61.65 35.73 -27.32
C LEU A 182 -62.01 36.52 -26.06
N ASN A 183 -61.04 36.87 -25.21
CA ASN A 183 -61.30 37.73 -24.05
C ASN A 183 -61.81 39.12 -24.48
N LYS A 184 -61.26 39.68 -25.57
CA LYS A 184 -61.76 40.96 -26.14
C LYS A 184 -63.18 40.83 -26.66
N ILE A 185 -63.48 39.78 -27.43
CA ILE A 185 -64.83 39.49 -27.94
C ILE A 185 -65.83 39.36 -26.79
N LYS A 186 -65.48 38.56 -25.77
CA LYS A 186 -66.28 38.42 -24.55
C LYS A 186 -66.50 39.78 -23.89
N GLY A 187 -65.46 40.61 -23.75
CA GLY A 187 -65.58 41.95 -23.17
C GLY A 187 -66.54 42.87 -23.94
N TYR A 188 -66.53 42.83 -25.27
CA TYR A 188 -67.51 43.57 -26.08
C TYR A 188 -68.95 43.07 -25.86
N ARG A 189 -69.15 41.74 -25.79
CA ARG A 189 -70.46 41.13 -25.51
C ARG A 189 -70.96 41.42 -24.09
N ASP A 190 -70.07 41.40 -23.09
CA ASP A 190 -70.39 41.77 -21.71
C ASP A 190 -70.89 43.22 -21.64
N HIS A 191 -70.22 44.13 -22.36
CA HIS A 191 -70.64 45.53 -22.44
C HIS A 191 -72.00 45.67 -23.14
N GLN A 192 -72.21 44.97 -24.27
CA GLN A 192 -73.50 44.95 -24.98
C GLN A 192 -74.63 44.42 -24.08
N PHE A 193 -74.38 43.32 -23.35
CA PHE A 193 -75.32 42.75 -22.40
C PHE A 193 -75.67 43.73 -21.27
N SER A 194 -74.69 44.49 -20.77
CA SER A 194 -74.93 45.54 -19.76
C SER A 194 -75.86 46.64 -20.28
N LEU A 195 -75.64 47.11 -21.52
CA LEU A 195 -76.49 48.14 -22.15
C LEU A 195 -77.93 47.67 -22.32
N ILE A 196 -78.12 46.45 -22.86
CA ILE A 196 -79.46 45.87 -23.07
C ILE A 196 -80.17 45.61 -21.75
N ASN A 197 -79.48 45.14 -20.72
CA ASN A 197 -80.11 44.96 -19.40
C ASN A 197 -80.56 46.28 -18.78
N ARG A 198 -79.80 47.37 -18.98
CA ARG A 198 -80.20 48.71 -18.53
C ARG A 198 -81.46 49.19 -19.26
N GLU A 199 -81.53 48.97 -20.58
CA GLU A 199 -82.70 49.28 -21.38
C GLU A 199 -83.92 48.42 -20.98
N LEU A 200 -83.73 47.11 -20.79
CA LEU A 200 -84.75 46.19 -20.29
C LEU A 200 -85.32 46.63 -18.94
N GLY A 201 -84.47 47.08 -18.00
CA GLY A 201 -84.94 47.57 -16.71
C GLY A 201 -85.88 48.77 -16.84
N ALA A 202 -85.53 49.73 -17.71
CA ALA A 202 -86.38 50.88 -18.00
C ALA A 202 -87.69 50.50 -18.71
N ILE A 203 -87.61 49.63 -19.73
CA ILE A 203 -88.76 49.21 -20.52
C ILE A 203 -89.72 48.31 -19.73
N ARG A 204 -89.22 47.42 -18.85
CA ARG A 204 -90.06 46.65 -17.93
C ARG A 204 -90.92 47.55 -17.06
N ALA A 205 -90.33 48.56 -16.43
CA ALA A 205 -91.06 49.52 -15.59
C ALA A 205 -92.14 50.31 -16.36
N LEU A 206 -91.92 50.60 -17.65
CA LEU A 206 -92.91 51.24 -18.53
C LEU A 206 -94.02 50.28 -18.96
N SER A 207 -93.68 49.02 -19.26
CA SER A 207 -94.63 48.00 -19.69
C SER A 207 -95.56 47.55 -18.56
N GLU A 208 -95.07 47.48 -17.31
CA GLU A 208 -95.89 47.22 -16.11
C GLU A 208 -97.00 48.27 -15.92
N LYS A 209 -96.72 49.51 -16.31
CA LYS A 209 -97.68 50.63 -16.32
C LYS A 209 -98.55 50.68 -17.59
N ASN A 210 -98.49 49.67 -18.46
CA ASN A 210 -99.15 49.58 -19.77
C ASN A 210 -98.77 50.68 -20.78
N TYR A 211 -97.65 51.37 -20.59
CA TYR A 211 -97.16 52.42 -21.51
C TYR A 211 -96.25 51.89 -22.62
N TYR A 212 -95.89 50.60 -22.61
CA TYR A 212 -95.04 49.98 -23.63
C TYR A 212 -95.52 48.55 -24.00
N PRO A 213 -95.56 48.16 -25.29
CA PRO A 213 -96.06 46.86 -25.73
C PRO A 213 -95.24 45.67 -25.19
N LYS A 214 -95.91 44.69 -24.57
CA LYS A 214 -95.26 43.47 -24.03
C LYS A 214 -94.51 42.66 -25.09
N ALA A 215 -94.98 42.65 -26.34
CA ALA A 215 -94.31 41.94 -27.43
C ALA A 215 -92.90 42.49 -27.71
N GLN A 216 -92.73 43.81 -27.63
CA GLN A 216 -91.43 44.45 -27.82
C GLN A 216 -90.49 44.19 -26.62
N LEU A 217 -91.03 44.13 -25.40
CA LEU A 217 -90.28 43.71 -24.21
C LEU A 217 -89.73 42.27 -24.37
N LEU A 218 -90.54 41.31 -24.81
CA LEU A 218 -90.11 39.92 -25.01
C LEU A 218 -89.01 39.77 -26.08
N VAL A 219 -88.98 40.65 -27.09
CA VAL A 219 -87.91 40.68 -28.09
C VAL A 219 -86.57 41.06 -27.44
N LEU A 220 -86.56 42.10 -26.61
CA LEU A 220 -85.37 42.53 -25.87
C LEU A 220 -84.91 41.48 -24.85
N GLU A 221 -85.85 40.79 -24.18
CA GLU A 221 -85.52 39.71 -23.25
C GLU A 221 -84.85 38.53 -23.96
N ARG A 222 -85.34 38.19 -25.16
CA ARG A 222 -84.73 37.16 -26.01
C ARG A 222 -83.34 37.58 -26.48
N GLU A 223 -83.15 38.84 -26.88
CA GLU A 223 -81.84 39.37 -27.29
C GLU A 223 -80.83 39.33 -26.13
N ALA A 224 -81.24 39.72 -24.93
CA ALA A 224 -80.39 39.60 -23.74
C ALA A 224 -80.01 38.14 -23.45
N ALA A 225 -80.97 37.22 -23.53
CA ALA A 225 -80.72 35.79 -23.34
C ALA A 225 -79.76 35.21 -24.40
N GLU A 226 -79.89 35.64 -25.66
CA GLU A 226 -79.00 35.23 -26.75
C GLU A 226 -77.55 35.69 -26.51
N ILE A 227 -77.36 36.96 -26.14
CA ILE A 227 -76.01 37.49 -25.81
C ILE A 227 -75.43 36.79 -24.60
N SER A 228 -76.22 36.55 -23.56
CA SER A 228 -75.78 35.79 -22.38
C SER A 228 -75.37 34.36 -22.75
N GLY A 229 -76.06 33.73 -23.70
CA GLY A 229 -75.70 32.44 -24.26
C GLY A 229 -74.34 32.49 -24.97
N SER A 230 -74.13 33.48 -25.84
CA SER A 230 -72.85 33.69 -26.53
C SER A 230 -71.68 33.98 -25.58
N VAL A 231 -71.89 34.76 -24.51
CA VAL A 231 -70.86 34.99 -23.47
C VAL A 231 -70.48 33.68 -22.78
N SER A 232 -71.48 32.83 -22.49
CA SER A 232 -71.24 31.51 -21.88
C SER A 232 -70.43 30.59 -22.80
N GLU A 233 -70.72 30.63 -24.11
CA GLU A 233 -69.94 29.91 -25.13
C GLU A 233 -68.49 30.40 -25.20
N ASP A 234 -68.26 31.71 -25.19
CA ASP A 234 -66.90 32.28 -25.17
C ASP A 234 -66.11 31.84 -23.93
N ILE A 235 -66.76 31.83 -22.76
CA ILE A 235 -66.13 31.36 -21.51
C ILE A 235 -65.70 29.90 -21.65
N LEU A 236 -66.55 29.03 -22.20
CA LEU A 236 -66.21 27.62 -22.44
C LEU A 236 -65.05 27.48 -23.42
N ASN A 237 -65.03 28.26 -24.49
CA ASN A 237 -63.94 28.23 -25.47
C ASN A 237 -62.61 28.75 -24.89
N ILE A 238 -62.65 29.83 -24.10
CA ILE A 238 -61.49 30.32 -23.35
C ILE A 238 -60.96 29.24 -22.39
N ALA A 239 -61.85 28.54 -21.67
CA ALA A 239 -61.46 27.47 -20.77
C ALA A 239 -60.77 26.31 -21.51
N LYS A 240 -61.30 25.90 -22.68
CA LYS A 240 -60.68 24.87 -23.54
C LYS A 240 -59.28 25.28 -24.00
N LEU A 241 -59.12 26.51 -24.51
CA LEU A 241 -57.80 27.01 -24.95
C LEU A 241 -56.80 27.07 -23.79
N LYS A 242 -57.24 27.52 -22.61
CA LYS A 242 -56.38 27.52 -21.41
C LYS A 242 -55.95 26.12 -21.00
N SER A 243 -56.83 25.13 -21.10
CA SER A 243 -56.49 23.72 -20.85
C SER A 243 -55.42 23.22 -21.83
N GLN A 244 -55.58 23.53 -23.13
CA GLN A 244 -54.59 23.17 -24.16
C GLN A 244 -53.24 23.85 -23.94
N GLN A 245 -53.23 25.13 -23.53
CA GLN A 245 -51.99 25.82 -23.14
C GLN A 245 -51.29 25.11 -21.98
N ASN A 246 -52.04 24.67 -20.97
CA ASN A 246 -51.47 23.95 -19.83
C ASN A 246 -50.90 22.59 -20.23
N GLU A 247 -51.58 21.87 -21.11
CA GLU A 247 -51.10 20.61 -21.68
C GLU A 247 -49.77 20.79 -22.41
N LEU A 248 -49.64 21.84 -23.25
CA LEU A 248 -48.38 22.16 -23.93
C LEU A 248 -47.25 22.53 -22.96
N LYS A 249 -47.55 23.27 -21.88
CA LYS A 249 -46.56 23.56 -20.83
C LYS A 249 -46.06 22.28 -20.17
N ILE A 250 -46.96 21.37 -19.81
CA ILE A 250 -46.59 20.07 -19.24
C ILE A 250 -45.76 19.27 -20.24
N LYS A 251 -46.12 19.29 -21.53
CA LYS A 251 -45.35 18.63 -22.60
C LYS A 251 -43.93 19.19 -22.71
N ALA A 252 -43.73 20.51 -22.64
CA ALA A 252 -42.40 21.11 -22.62
C ALA A 252 -41.55 20.63 -21.42
N TYR A 253 -42.15 20.55 -20.22
CA TYR A 253 -41.48 19.95 -19.06
C TYR A 253 -41.12 18.48 -19.29
N GLN A 254 -42.01 17.69 -19.89
CA GLN A 254 -41.77 16.28 -20.20
C GLN A 254 -40.63 16.08 -21.19
N VAL A 255 -40.54 16.90 -22.25
CA VAL A 255 -39.43 16.85 -23.23
C VAL A 255 -38.09 17.07 -22.52
N ARG A 256 -37.99 18.10 -21.69
CA ARG A 256 -36.75 18.40 -20.94
C ARG A 256 -36.40 17.29 -19.96
N HIS A 257 -37.37 16.77 -19.21
CA HIS A 257 -37.14 15.68 -18.26
C HIS A 257 -36.82 14.35 -18.95
N GLN A 258 -37.41 14.06 -20.10
CA GLN A 258 -37.09 12.87 -20.87
C GLN A 258 -35.64 12.91 -21.34
N TYR A 259 -35.20 14.04 -21.88
CA TYR A 259 -33.82 14.26 -22.28
C TYR A 259 -32.83 14.07 -21.11
N LEU A 260 -33.09 14.71 -19.96
CA LEU A 260 -32.22 14.56 -18.78
C LEU A 260 -32.18 13.13 -18.25
N ARG A 261 -33.33 12.43 -18.21
CA ARG A 261 -33.36 11.01 -17.79
C ARG A 261 -32.54 10.11 -18.71
N GLU A 262 -32.59 10.35 -20.01
CA GLU A 262 -31.77 9.61 -20.98
C GLU A 262 -30.28 9.87 -20.77
N VAL A 263 -29.90 11.15 -20.62
CA VAL A 263 -28.52 11.56 -20.32
C VAL A 263 -28.01 10.93 -19.02
N GLU A 264 -28.78 10.96 -17.93
CA GLU A 264 -28.40 10.37 -16.64
C GLU A 264 -28.26 8.84 -16.71
N SER A 265 -29.13 8.19 -17.48
CA SER A 265 -29.06 6.74 -17.71
C SER A 265 -27.83 6.37 -18.52
N GLU A 266 -27.56 7.08 -19.62
CA GLU A 266 -26.34 6.91 -20.43
C GLU A 266 -25.09 7.17 -19.58
N LEU A 267 -25.09 8.22 -18.75
CA LEU A 267 -23.96 8.61 -17.91
C LEU A 267 -23.65 7.52 -16.89
N THR A 268 -24.67 7.01 -16.21
CA THR A 268 -24.50 5.96 -15.20
C THR A 268 -23.90 4.70 -15.80
N GLU A 269 -24.32 4.31 -17.01
CA GLU A 269 -23.79 3.11 -17.67
C GLU A 269 -22.36 3.34 -18.18
N ASN A 270 -22.10 4.49 -18.81
CA ASN A 270 -20.78 4.85 -19.29
C ASN A 270 -19.78 5.02 -18.12
N GLN A 271 -20.22 5.48 -16.94
CA GLN A 271 -19.36 5.57 -15.76
C GLN A 271 -18.90 4.21 -15.23
N LYS A 272 -19.77 3.19 -15.30
CA LYS A 272 -19.36 1.82 -14.97
C LYS A 272 -18.33 1.30 -15.98
N GLU A 273 -18.54 1.58 -17.26
CA GLU A 273 -17.60 1.20 -18.33
C GLU A 273 -16.24 1.89 -18.14
N VAL A 274 -16.23 3.19 -17.85
CA VAL A 274 -15.02 3.95 -17.53
C VAL A 274 -14.27 3.33 -16.35
N ALA A 275 -14.95 3.04 -15.23
CA ALA A 275 -14.33 2.44 -14.06
C ALA A 275 -13.73 1.04 -14.36
N MET A 276 -14.47 0.21 -15.11
CA MET A 276 -14.01 -1.11 -15.53
C MET A 276 -12.76 -1.04 -16.41
N LEU A 277 -12.75 -0.12 -17.39
CA LEU A 277 -11.62 0.11 -18.29
C LEU A 277 -10.41 0.67 -17.55
N GLU A 278 -10.59 1.53 -16.55
CA GLU A 278 -9.51 2.02 -15.69
C GLU A 278 -8.83 0.88 -14.93
N ASP A 279 -9.62 0.02 -14.29
CA ASP A 279 -9.10 -1.14 -13.56
C ASP A 279 -8.37 -2.12 -14.49
N GLU A 280 -8.93 -2.39 -15.68
CA GLU A 280 -8.29 -3.28 -16.66
C GLU A 280 -7.01 -2.68 -17.25
N LEU A 281 -6.96 -1.36 -17.44
CA LEU A 281 -5.76 -0.65 -17.87
C LEU A 281 -4.65 -0.73 -16.82
N VAL A 282 -4.98 -0.53 -15.54
CA VAL A 282 -4.01 -0.65 -14.44
C VAL A 282 -3.47 -2.07 -14.37
N SER A 283 -4.34 -3.07 -14.44
CA SER A 283 -3.95 -4.48 -14.43
C SER A 283 -3.05 -4.83 -15.62
N THR A 284 -3.48 -4.48 -16.84
CA THR A 284 -2.72 -4.76 -18.07
C THR A 284 -1.38 -4.02 -18.08
N ARG A 285 -1.33 -2.80 -17.55
CA ARG A 285 -0.06 -2.06 -17.40
C ARG A 285 0.89 -2.78 -16.45
N HIS A 286 0.38 -3.27 -15.33
CA HIS A 286 1.17 -4.03 -14.37
C HIS A 286 1.69 -5.35 -14.98
N GLU A 287 0.87 -6.07 -15.75
CA GLU A 287 1.33 -7.23 -16.52
C GLU A 287 2.42 -6.86 -17.53
N LEU A 288 2.25 -5.74 -18.24
CA LEU A 288 3.23 -5.26 -19.20
C LEU A 288 4.57 -4.88 -18.53
N ASP A 289 4.54 -4.22 -17.38
CA ASP A 289 5.74 -3.88 -16.61
C ASP A 289 6.45 -5.13 -16.08
N ASN A 290 5.70 -6.20 -15.75
CA ASN A 290 6.25 -7.48 -15.31
C ASN A 290 6.82 -8.35 -16.45
N THR A 291 6.63 -7.97 -17.72
CA THR A 291 7.34 -8.64 -18.83
C THR A 291 8.85 -8.45 -18.75
N GLU A 292 9.33 -7.43 -18.03
CA GLU A 292 10.74 -7.24 -17.74
C GLU A 292 11.07 -7.72 -16.32
N ILE A 293 11.68 -8.89 -16.22
CA ILE A 293 12.06 -9.50 -14.95
C ILE A 293 13.33 -8.82 -14.45
N ARG A 294 13.26 -8.20 -13.28
CA ARG A 294 14.33 -7.36 -12.70
C ARG A 294 14.86 -7.92 -11.39
N SER A 295 16.12 -7.61 -11.08
CA SER A 295 16.71 -8.00 -9.80
C SER A 295 16.16 -7.15 -8.64
N PRO A 296 15.71 -7.75 -7.51
CA PRO A 296 15.28 -7.01 -6.32
C PRO A 296 16.46 -6.46 -5.49
N ILE A 297 17.67 -7.00 -5.66
CA ILE A 297 18.86 -6.69 -4.86
C ILE A 297 20.13 -6.56 -5.72
N ASN A 298 21.19 -5.99 -5.17
CA ASN A 298 22.52 -6.09 -5.78
C ASN A 298 23.11 -7.46 -5.40
N GLY A 299 23.65 -8.22 -6.35
CA GLY A 299 24.13 -9.57 -6.07
C GLY A 299 24.75 -10.28 -7.25
N ILE A 300 25.07 -11.55 -7.03
CA ILE A 300 25.58 -12.48 -8.06
C ILE A 300 24.45 -13.42 -8.44
N VAL A 301 24.28 -13.67 -9.73
CA VAL A 301 23.26 -14.59 -10.27
C VAL A 301 23.78 -16.03 -10.21
N LEU A 302 22.98 -16.95 -9.67
CA LEU A 302 23.25 -18.39 -9.54
C LEU A 302 22.04 -19.22 -9.99
N ASP A 303 22.25 -20.49 -10.34
CA ASP A 303 21.17 -21.47 -10.62
C ASP A 303 20.23 -20.98 -11.75
N VAL A 304 20.81 -20.48 -12.86
CA VAL A 304 20.04 -19.96 -13.99
C VAL A 304 19.40 -21.11 -14.77
N LYS A 305 18.07 -21.21 -14.71
CA LYS A 305 17.28 -22.25 -15.39
C LYS A 305 16.76 -21.80 -16.76
N VAL A 306 16.69 -20.48 -16.97
CA VAL A 306 16.29 -19.88 -18.24
C VAL A 306 17.46 -19.95 -19.22
N SER A 307 17.46 -20.95 -20.09
CA SER A 307 18.62 -21.28 -20.93
C SER A 307 18.50 -20.84 -22.40
N THR A 308 17.29 -20.62 -22.93
CA THR A 308 17.10 -20.36 -24.36
C THR A 308 16.15 -19.20 -24.67
N VAL A 309 16.59 -18.31 -25.55
CA VAL A 309 15.74 -17.32 -26.20
C VAL A 309 14.69 -18.06 -27.04
N GLY A 310 13.43 -17.65 -26.93
CA GLY A 310 12.28 -18.33 -27.54
C GLY A 310 11.67 -19.44 -26.68
N GLY A 311 12.30 -19.82 -25.57
CA GLY A 311 11.73 -20.73 -24.57
C GLY A 311 10.48 -20.14 -23.90
N VAL A 312 9.64 -21.01 -23.34
CA VAL A 312 8.41 -20.63 -22.64
C VAL A 312 8.59 -20.89 -21.15
N ILE A 313 8.32 -19.86 -20.34
CA ILE A 313 8.32 -19.91 -18.89
C ILE A 313 6.90 -20.19 -18.41
N GLN A 314 6.74 -21.12 -17.47
CA GLN A 314 5.47 -21.43 -16.83
C GLN A 314 5.15 -20.46 -15.66
N PRO A 315 3.87 -20.27 -15.33
CA PRO A 315 3.46 -19.55 -14.12
C PRO A 315 4.12 -20.12 -12.85
N GLY A 316 4.75 -19.26 -12.06
CA GLY A 316 5.44 -19.62 -10.82
C GLY A 316 6.77 -20.33 -11.00
N GLU A 317 7.26 -20.46 -12.24
CA GLU A 317 8.52 -21.14 -12.51
C GLU A 317 9.71 -20.39 -11.90
N HIS A 318 10.60 -21.16 -11.28
CA HIS A 318 11.84 -20.67 -10.71
C HIS A 318 12.90 -20.49 -11.79
N LEU A 319 13.35 -19.23 -11.96
CA LEU A 319 14.19 -18.82 -13.07
C LEU A 319 15.68 -18.77 -12.71
N MET A 320 16.00 -18.18 -11.56
CA MET A 320 17.36 -17.99 -11.06
C MET A 320 17.35 -17.49 -9.62
N ASP A 321 18.52 -17.47 -9.01
CA ASP A 321 18.73 -16.92 -7.68
C ASP A 321 19.76 -15.82 -7.65
N ILE A 322 19.54 -14.87 -6.75
CA ILE A 322 20.43 -13.74 -6.57
C ILE A 322 20.91 -13.74 -5.13
N VAL A 323 22.22 -13.85 -4.97
CA VAL A 323 22.89 -13.82 -3.67
C VAL A 323 23.53 -12.46 -3.48
N ALA A 324 23.20 -11.79 -2.38
CA ALA A 324 23.73 -10.47 -2.08
C ALA A 324 25.26 -10.46 -2.01
N ALA A 325 25.90 -9.56 -2.76
CA ALA A 325 27.35 -9.37 -2.71
C ALA A 325 27.74 -8.60 -1.44
N GLY A 326 28.79 -9.03 -0.74
CA GLY A 326 29.33 -8.31 0.43
C GLY A 326 28.57 -8.52 1.74
N GLN A 327 27.87 -9.65 1.91
CA GLN A 327 27.29 -10.02 3.20
C GLN A 327 28.40 -10.14 4.27
N PRO A 328 28.18 -9.61 5.49
CA PRO A 328 29.11 -9.82 6.59
C PRO A 328 29.21 -11.33 6.87
N MET A 329 30.43 -11.84 7.04
CA MET A 329 30.61 -13.26 7.35
C MET A 329 30.04 -13.56 8.73
N GLN A 330 29.28 -14.65 8.81
CA GLN A 330 28.77 -15.21 10.05
C GLN A 330 29.52 -16.51 10.34
N ILE A 331 29.52 -16.91 11.60
CA ILE A 331 30.13 -18.16 12.05
C ILE A 331 29.05 -18.93 12.78
N ASP A 332 28.77 -20.12 12.29
CA ASP A 332 27.85 -21.06 12.89
C ASP A 332 28.62 -21.85 13.94
N ALA A 333 28.42 -21.54 15.21
CA ALA A 333 29.06 -22.21 16.33
C ALA A 333 28.14 -23.28 16.93
N LYS A 334 28.64 -24.51 17.04
CA LYS A 334 27.95 -25.66 17.63
C LYS A 334 28.17 -25.67 19.14
N ILE A 335 27.19 -25.15 19.88
CA ILE A 335 27.28 -25.01 21.32
C ILE A 335 26.89 -26.32 22.01
N PRO A 336 27.72 -26.84 22.93
CA PRO A 336 27.36 -28.00 23.74
C PRO A 336 26.10 -27.75 24.58
N VAL A 337 25.21 -28.74 24.64
CA VAL A 337 23.90 -28.62 25.32
C VAL A 337 23.97 -28.23 26.80
N HIS A 338 25.04 -28.61 27.49
CA HIS A 338 25.23 -28.31 28.92
C HIS A 338 25.59 -26.83 29.19
N ALA A 339 25.91 -26.07 28.15
CA ALA A 339 26.34 -24.67 28.26
C ALA A 339 25.20 -23.66 28.04
N ILE A 340 24.05 -24.09 27.51
CA ILE A 340 22.98 -23.20 27.01
C ILE A 340 22.44 -22.22 28.06
N ASP A 341 22.38 -22.63 29.33
CA ASP A 341 21.85 -21.83 30.46
C ASP A 341 22.53 -20.46 30.64
N LYS A 342 23.75 -20.29 30.11
CA LYS A 342 24.53 -19.04 30.22
C LYS A 342 24.70 -18.29 28.91
N LEU A 343 24.12 -18.80 27.81
CA LEU A 343 24.24 -18.16 26.52
C LEU A 343 23.04 -17.25 26.27
N VAL A 344 23.33 -15.97 26.01
CA VAL A 344 22.34 -14.96 25.66
C VAL A 344 22.79 -14.25 24.38
N PRO A 345 21.88 -13.89 23.47
CA PRO A 345 22.22 -13.00 22.35
C PRO A 345 22.91 -11.72 22.82
N GLY A 346 23.94 -11.28 22.10
CA GLY A 346 24.71 -10.06 22.41
C GLY A 346 26.01 -10.28 23.20
N LEU A 347 26.29 -11.50 23.68
CA LEU A 347 27.56 -11.81 24.35
C LEU A 347 28.76 -11.58 23.40
N THR A 348 29.85 -11.06 23.97
CA THR A 348 31.12 -10.90 23.25
C THR A 348 31.87 -12.22 23.26
N VAL A 349 32.33 -12.65 22.09
CA VAL A 349 33.00 -13.93 21.88
C VAL A 349 34.29 -13.71 21.13
N ASP A 350 35.29 -14.52 21.43
CA ASP A 350 36.57 -14.48 20.74
C ASP A 350 36.62 -15.64 19.75
N VAL A 351 36.84 -15.32 18.48
CA VAL A 351 36.92 -16.30 17.41
C VAL A 351 38.38 -16.51 17.05
N LEU A 352 38.80 -17.77 17.07
CA LEU A 352 40.08 -18.21 16.55
C LEU A 352 39.85 -18.92 15.22
N PHE A 353 40.67 -18.64 14.22
CA PHE A 353 40.64 -19.33 12.93
C PHE A 353 41.86 -20.25 12.83
N PRO A 354 41.73 -21.57 13.09
CA PRO A 354 42.86 -22.50 13.07
C PRO A 354 43.63 -22.55 11.75
N ALA A 355 42.96 -22.17 10.65
CA ALA A 355 43.55 -22.12 9.32
C ALA A 355 44.46 -20.91 9.08
N LEU A 356 44.48 -19.92 9.99
CA LEU A 356 45.33 -18.73 9.93
C LEU A 356 46.52 -18.86 10.90
N ASN A 357 47.68 -18.30 10.53
CA ASN A 357 48.88 -18.43 11.35
C ASN A 357 48.72 -17.69 12.70
N HIS A 358 48.64 -18.45 13.79
CA HIS A 358 48.37 -17.97 15.15
C HIS A 358 49.41 -16.97 15.70
N ALA A 359 50.60 -16.90 15.11
CA ALA A 359 51.63 -15.94 15.52
C ALA A 359 51.28 -14.48 15.18
N LEU A 360 50.35 -14.26 14.23
CA LEU A 360 50.01 -12.93 13.70
C LEU A 360 48.58 -12.48 14.06
N LEU A 361 47.67 -13.39 14.44
CA LEU A 361 46.30 -13.07 14.87
C LEU A 361 45.93 -13.83 16.16
N PRO A 362 45.90 -13.14 17.33
CA PRO A 362 45.69 -13.81 18.62
C PRO A 362 44.22 -14.19 18.89
N SER A 363 43.26 -13.32 18.54
CA SER A 363 41.82 -13.60 18.61
C SER A 363 41.03 -12.51 17.89
N VAL A 364 39.94 -12.88 17.23
CA VAL A 364 39.08 -11.95 16.50
C VAL A 364 37.81 -11.71 17.32
N PRO A 365 37.56 -10.48 17.82
CA PRO A 365 36.38 -10.19 18.60
C PRO A 365 35.11 -10.26 17.73
N ALA A 366 34.10 -10.95 18.23
CA ALA A 366 32.81 -11.16 17.60
C ALA A 366 31.68 -11.09 18.63
N ARG A 367 30.42 -11.14 18.18
CA ARG A 367 29.25 -11.14 19.04
C ARG A 367 28.24 -12.20 18.62
N VAL A 368 27.58 -12.82 19.59
CA VAL A 368 26.46 -13.73 19.34
C VAL A 368 25.27 -12.91 18.85
N LEU A 369 24.75 -13.21 17.65
CA LEU A 369 23.54 -12.59 17.12
C LEU A 369 22.31 -13.33 17.61
N THR A 370 22.27 -14.63 17.38
CA THR A 370 21.12 -15.48 17.67
C THR A 370 21.61 -16.84 18.15
N ILE A 371 20.76 -17.52 18.90
CA ILE A 371 20.96 -18.90 19.35
C ILE A 371 19.67 -19.63 18.99
N SER A 372 19.80 -20.83 18.43
CA SER A 372 18.64 -21.66 18.07
C SER A 372 17.78 -21.90 19.30
N ALA A 373 16.46 -21.73 19.16
CA ALA A 373 15.52 -21.97 20.24
C ALA A 373 15.40 -23.46 20.59
N ASP A 374 15.76 -24.33 19.65
CA ASP A 374 15.75 -25.78 19.81
C ASP A 374 17.13 -26.39 19.53
N ARG A 375 17.31 -27.62 20.01
CA ARG A 375 18.52 -28.42 19.93
C ARG A 375 18.55 -29.17 18.60
N LEU A 376 19.60 -28.95 17.82
CA LEU A 376 19.86 -29.65 16.57
C LEU A 376 20.72 -30.88 16.82
N ILE A 377 20.68 -31.85 15.91
CA ILE A 377 21.52 -33.06 15.94
C ILE A 377 22.50 -32.96 14.78
N ASP A 378 23.78 -33.18 15.07
CA ASP A 378 24.82 -33.22 14.04
C ASP A 378 24.68 -34.52 13.24
N GLU A 379 24.48 -34.42 11.92
CA GLU A 379 24.29 -35.58 11.05
C GLU A 379 25.51 -36.54 11.06
N ALA A 380 26.73 -36.01 11.24
CA ALA A 380 27.96 -36.79 11.22
C ALA A 380 28.30 -37.40 12.57
N THR A 381 28.12 -36.66 13.67
CA THR A 381 28.52 -37.11 15.02
C THR A 381 27.36 -37.64 15.86
N GLN A 382 26.11 -37.46 15.41
CA GLN A 382 24.88 -37.75 16.16
C GLN A 382 24.81 -37.07 17.53
N GLN A 383 25.63 -36.05 17.76
CA GLN A 383 25.65 -35.30 19.01
C GLN A 383 24.67 -34.13 18.95
N PRO A 384 23.88 -33.90 20.01
CA PRO A 384 22.99 -32.77 20.07
C PRO A 384 23.77 -31.47 20.39
N TYR A 385 23.43 -30.38 19.71
CA TYR A 385 24.03 -29.05 19.91
C TYR A 385 22.99 -27.92 19.73
N TYR A 386 23.28 -26.74 20.25
CA TYR A 386 22.56 -25.51 19.88
C TYR A 386 23.37 -24.73 18.86
N LEU A 387 22.72 -24.20 17.83
CA LEU A 387 23.38 -23.39 16.82
C LEU A 387 23.41 -21.94 17.29
N ALA A 388 24.60 -21.38 17.50
CA ALA A 388 24.77 -19.96 17.75
C ALA A 388 25.35 -19.28 16.52
N GLU A 389 24.63 -18.30 15.96
CA GLU A 389 25.15 -17.46 14.89
C GLU A 389 25.99 -16.34 15.50
N VAL A 390 27.25 -16.28 15.09
CA VAL A 390 28.22 -15.31 15.59
C VAL A 390 28.64 -14.39 14.46
N GLN A 391 28.56 -13.08 14.69
CA GLN A 391 29.01 -12.07 13.74
C GLN A 391 30.31 -11.43 14.21
N VAL A 392 31.28 -11.38 13.31
CA VAL A 392 32.54 -10.68 13.54
C VAL A 392 32.28 -9.20 13.78
N SER A 393 32.84 -8.65 14.87
CA SER A 393 32.67 -7.23 15.19
C SER A 393 33.43 -6.33 14.19
N ALA A 394 33.09 -5.05 14.14
CA ALA A 394 33.81 -4.10 13.28
C ALA A 394 35.32 -4.03 13.60
N GLU A 395 35.69 -4.24 14.87
CA GLU A 395 37.10 -4.32 15.30
C GLU A 395 37.77 -5.60 14.81
N GLY A 396 37.07 -6.74 14.92
CA GLY A 396 37.54 -8.02 14.40
C GLY A 396 37.71 -8.03 12.88
N ALA A 397 36.79 -7.37 12.16
CA ALA A 397 36.87 -7.22 10.71
C ALA A 397 38.11 -6.39 10.29
N ARG A 398 38.50 -5.39 11.08
CA ARG A 398 39.74 -4.61 10.84
C ARG A 398 41.00 -5.43 11.11
N LEU A 399 41.00 -6.23 12.19
CA LEU A 399 42.12 -7.13 12.53
C LEU A 399 42.34 -8.20 11.45
N LEU A 400 41.26 -8.64 10.81
CA LEU A 400 41.30 -9.58 9.69
C LEU A 400 41.84 -8.96 8.40
N GLY A 401 41.85 -7.62 8.25
CA GLY A 401 42.49 -6.93 7.12
C GLY A 401 42.26 -7.60 5.76
N ASP A 402 43.35 -8.01 5.11
CA ASP A 402 43.35 -8.68 3.80
C ASP A 402 43.25 -10.22 3.85
N TYR A 403 43.09 -10.82 5.04
CA TYR A 403 42.95 -12.27 5.18
C TYR A 403 41.61 -12.72 4.59
N LYS A 404 41.67 -13.43 3.45
CA LYS A 404 40.50 -13.98 2.76
C LYS A 404 39.93 -15.20 3.49
N ILE A 405 39.07 -14.96 4.48
CA ILE A 405 38.22 -16.02 5.04
C ILE A 405 37.24 -16.48 3.94
N LYS A 406 37.05 -17.80 3.82
CA LYS A 406 36.09 -18.41 2.87
C LYS A 406 35.00 -19.15 3.64
N ALA A 407 33.83 -19.25 3.05
CA ALA A 407 32.77 -20.12 3.55
C ALA A 407 33.28 -21.57 3.69
N GLY A 408 32.88 -22.25 4.76
CA GLY A 408 33.32 -23.59 5.10
C GLY A 408 34.65 -23.67 5.86
N MET A 409 35.31 -22.54 6.17
CA MET A 409 36.52 -22.54 7.00
C MET A 409 36.18 -22.91 8.46
N PRO A 410 36.95 -23.80 9.11
CA PRO A 410 36.75 -24.08 10.53
C PRO A 410 37.14 -22.87 11.37
N ALA A 411 36.36 -22.61 12.42
CA ALA A 411 36.58 -21.58 13.41
C ALA A 411 36.36 -22.18 14.80
N SER A 412 37.07 -21.70 15.80
CA SER A 412 36.82 -22.05 17.20
C SER A 412 36.32 -20.80 17.91
N VAL A 413 35.14 -20.89 18.50
CA VAL A 413 34.47 -19.76 19.15
C VAL A 413 34.55 -19.94 20.65
N THR A 414 35.19 -19.01 21.35
CA THR A 414 35.23 -18.97 22.81
C THR A 414 34.25 -17.93 23.31
N ILE A 415 33.16 -18.37 23.93
CA ILE A 415 32.12 -17.50 24.47
C ILE A 415 32.45 -17.16 25.92
N LYS A 416 32.57 -15.88 26.24
CA LYS A 416 32.79 -15.40 27.60
C LYS A 416 31.46 -15.46 28.38
N THR A 417 31.29 -16.48 29.20
CA THR A 417 30.07 -16.72 30.00
C THR A 417 30.10 -16.06 31.39
N GLY A 418 30.94 -15.04 31.56
CA GLY A 418 31.10 -14.24 32.78
C GLY A 418 32.45 -14.47 33.51
N GLU A 419 32.74 -13.61 34.48
CA GLU A 419 33.91 -13.68 35.34
C GLU A 419 33.57 -14.39 36.66
N ARG A 420 34.45 -15.26 37.15
CA ARG A 420 34.31 -15.94 38.45
C ARG A 420 35.53 -15.69 39.32
N THR A 421 35.35 -15.52 40.61
CA THR A 421 36.49 -15.43 41.54
C THR A 421 37.00 -16.83 41.88
N LEU A 422 38.29 -16.96 42.21
CA LEU A 422 38.88 -18.24 42.65
C LEU A 422 38.12 -18.81 43.86
N MET A 423 37.68 -17.92 44.74
CA MET A 423 36.83 -18.23 45.89
C MET A 423 35.52 -18.92 45.49
N SER A 424 34.82 -18.38 44.48
CA SER A 424 33.58 -18.95 43.96
C SER A 424 33.80 -20.34 43.38
N TYR A 425 34.89 -20.54 42.63
CA TYR A 425 35.22 -21.84 42.04
C TYR A 425 35.45 -22.93 43.10
N LEU A 426 36.20 -22.62 44.17
CA LEU A 426 36.52 -23.57 45.25
C LEU A 426 35.31 -23.95 46.10
N PHE A 427 34.43 -22.98 46.40
CA PHE A 427 33.33 -23.19 47.36
C PHE A 427 31.99 -23.54 46.70
N LYS A 428 31.81 -23.31 45.39
CA LYS A 428 30.58 -23.67 44.67
C LYS A 428 30.13 -25.13 44.88
N PRO A 429 30.98 -26.17 44.76
CA PRO A 429 30.53 -27.55 44.96
C PRO A 429 30.10 -27.84 46.41
N LEU A 430 30.63 -27.09 47.39
CA LEU A 430 30.28 -27.22 48.80
C LEU A 430 28.93 -26.55 49.09
N ILE A 431 28.72 -25.35 48.55
CA ILE A 431 27.46 -24.60 48.67
C ILE A 431 26.32 -25.30 47.92
N ALA A 432 26.56 -25.77 46.69
CA ALA A 432 25.54 -26.47 45.89
C ALA A 432 25.09 -27.79 46.55
N ARG A 433 26.00 -28.48 47.27
CA ARG A 433 25.65 -29.68 48.05
C ARG A 433 24.88 -29.33 49.33
N LEU A 434 25.16 -28.19 49.96
CA LEU A 434 24.37 -27.70 51.09
C LEU A 434 22.95 -27.32 50.64
N GLU A 435 22.79 -26.63 49.50
CA GLU A 435 21.47 -26.30 48.94
C GLU A 435 20.64 -27.53 48.56
N LEU A 436 21.28 -28.60 48.05
CA LEU A 436 20.64 -29.89 47.80
C LEU A 436 20.32 -30.66 49.08
N ALA A 437 21.10 -30.48 50.15
CA ALA A 437 20.87 -31.12 51.45
C ALA A 437 19.77 -30.43 52.27
N PHE A 438 19.46 -29.16 52.00
CA PHE A 438 18.37 -28.40 52.65
C PHE A 438 17.06 -28.38 51.85
N LYS A 439 16.97 -29.12 50.74
CA LYS A 439 15.72 -29.38 50.01
C LYS A 439 15.35 -30.84 50.15
N GLU A 440 14.47 -31.14 51.10
CA GLU A 440 13.68 -32.38 51.07
C GLU A 440 12.66 -32.29 49.92
N TYR A 441 12.50 -33.41 49.20
CA TYR A 441 11.41 -33.63 48.24
C TYR A 441 10.17 -34.16 48.97
#